data_AF-A0A965NP29-F1
#
_entry.id   AF-A0A965NP29-F1
#
_cell.length_a   1.000
_cell.length_b   1.000
_cell.length_c   1.000
_cell.angle_alpha   90.00
_cell.angle_beta   90.00
_cell.angle_gamma   90.00
#
_symmetry.space_group_name_H-M   'P 1'
#
loop_
_entity.id
_entity.type
_entity.pdbx_description
1 polymer ?
#
loop_
_entity_poly.entity_id
_entity_poly.type
_entity_poly.pdbx_seq_one_letter_code
_entity_poly.pdbx_strand_id
1 'polypeptide(L)'
;EAAKAKVAEAELALEQATAEAAAARAQAEKNLKSVEARRAALAGSEGKVGAAKATVAKAKAAAKTSDDRLAQLEQNYAAEIKSLNEAQANSTAAIKALNARADELARAANTSTAAAKAEAAKGLADLQKALEEQKAEAAKAKEALAKAKAAAAKDSSAAAAKAVAKANEDLKALQSKVEDAEKAAAAEKAAGEAKVAEAIKNAEKAVADAKAEAAKSLADANKTAEKSLADERLAAEAKLAEANKTLEAAKAESAKALADANKVLADAKADADAKVAEANKVAAAAKAKADELKYSEFNARYALLESKRRTKAITDEEYKASLSELRKELGL
;
A
#
# COMPACT_ATOMS: atom_id res chain seq x y z
N GLU A 1 4.41 -94.75 57.07
CA GLU A 1 4.89 -94.27 55.75
C GLU A 1 3.93 -93.31 55.04
N ALA A 2 2.62 -93.57 54.99
CA ALA A 2 1.66 -92.76 54.21
C ALA A 2 1.60 -91.25 54.55
N ALA A 3 1.83 -90.85 55.80
CA ALA A 3 1.84 -89.43 56.19
C ALA A 3 3.10 -88.68 55.68
N LYS A 4 4.25 -89.35 55.59
CA LYS A 4 5.48 -88.75 55.04
C LYS A 4 5.41 -88.55 53.53
N ALA A 5 4.76 -89.48 52.81
CA ALA A 5 4.55 -89.36 51.37
C ALA A 5 3.62 -88.19 51.02
N LYS A 6 2.52 -87.99 51.76
CA LYS A 6 1.61 -86.85 51.56
C LYS A 6 2.25 -85.49 51.89
N VAL A 7 3.17 -85.44 52.86
CA VAL A 7 3.93 -84.22 53.16
C VAL A 7 4.92 -83.91 52.03
N ALA A 8 5.63 -84.91 51.51
CA ALA A 8 6.53 -84.72 50.37
C ALA A 8 5.79 -84.29 49.09
N GLU A 9 4.60 -84.84 48.83
CA GLU A 9 3.75 -84.44 47.70
C GLU A 9 3.21 -83.02 47.86
N ALA A 10 2.82 -82.63 49.09
CA ALA A 10 2.41 -81.26 49.40
C ALA A 10 3.57 -80.25 49.33
N GLU A 11 4.79 -80.63 49.73
CA GLU A 11 6.00 -79.81 49.58
C GLU A 11 6.35 -79.61 48.10
N LEU A 12 6.24 -80.66 47.28
CA LEU A 12 6.50 -80.58 45.84
C LEU A 12 5.44 -79.74 45.10
N ALA A 13 4.17 -79.87 45.49
CA ALA A 13 3.10 -79.02 44.99
C ALA A 13 3.25 -77.56 45.43
N LEU A 14 3.72 -77.32 46.67
CA LEU A 14 4.04 -75.98 47.15
C LEU A 14 5.21 -75.39 46.36
N GLU A 15 6.26 -76.17 46.12
CA GLU A 15 7.45 -75.77 45.37
C GLU A 15 7.10 -75.43 43.91
N GLN A 16 6.29 -76.27 43.25
CA GLN A 16 5.73 -75.98 41.93
C GLN A 16 4.85 -74.73 41.92
N ALA A 17 3.95 -74.56 42.89
CA ALA A 17 3.11 -73.36 42.99
C ALA A 17 3.96 -72.09 43.20
N THR A 18 5.05 -72.16 43.97
CA THR A 18 6.00 -71.05 44.09
C THR A 18 6.79 -70.79 42.82
N ALA A 19 7.18 -71.83 42.08
CA ALA A 19 7.88 -71.69 40.81
C ALA A 19 6.97 -71.06 39.73
N GLU A 20 5.71 -71.50 39.64
CA GLU A 20 4.71 -70.91 38.76
C GLU A 20 4.39 -69.46 39.15
N ALA A 21 4.27 -69.17 40.45
CA ALA A 21 4.11 -67.80 40.94
C ALA A 21 5.32 -66.91 40.63
N ALA A 22 6.54 -67.45 40.71
CA ALA A 22 7.76 -66.74 40.34
C ALA A 22 7.82 -66.47 38.81
N ALA A 23 7.45 -67.45 37.99
CA ALA A 23 7.36 -67.28 36.53
C ALA A 23 6.29 -66.25 36.14
N ALA A 24 5.12 -66.31 36.77
CA ALA A 24 4.05 -65.33 36.57
C ALA A 24 4.48 -63.91 36.99
N ARG A 25 5.23 -63.77 38.09
CA ARG A 25 5.82 -62.49 38.52
C ARG A 25 6.86 -61.97 37.53
N ALA A 26 7.75 -62.82 37.04
CA ALA A 26 8.74 -62.43 36.04
C ALA A 26 8.08 -61.97 34.72
N GLN A 27 7.02 -62.67 34.29
CA GLN A 27 6.24 -62.30 33.12
C GLN A 27 5.47 -60.99 33.32
N ALA A 28 4.89 -60.78 34.52
CA ALA A 28 4.25 -59.53 34.88
C ALA A 28 5.24 -58.35 34.90
N GLU A 29 6.46 -58.56 35.40
CA GLU A 29 7.50 -57.52 35.43
C GLU A 29 7.99 -57.16 34.02
N LYS A 30 8.14 -58.15 33.13
CA LYS A 30 8.45 -57.91 31.71
C LYS A 30 7.35 -57.13 31.00
N ASN A 31 6.09 -57.46 31.28
CA ASN A 31 4.95 -56.73 30.74
C ASN A 31 4.89 -55.30 31.29
N LEU A 32 5.18 -55.08 32.56
CA LEU A 32 5.24 -53.74 33.18
C LEU A 32 6.30 -52.88 32.49
N LYS A 33 7.53 -53.40 32.32
CA LYS A 33 8.63 -52.70 31.62
C LYS A 33 8.27 -52.35 30.17
N SER A 34 7.57 -53.24 29.46
CA SER A 34 7.07 -52.98 28.11
C SER A 34 5.99 -51.88 28.07
N VAL A 35 5.09 -51.87 29.06
CA VAL A 35 4.07 -50.83 29.21
C VAL A 35 4.70 -49.47 29.56
N GLU A 36 5.71 -49.45 30.43
CA GLU A 36 6.47 -48.23 30.76
C GLU A 36 7.25 -47.69 29.57
N ALA A 37 7.91 -48.54 28.79
CA ALA A 37 8.57 -48.14 27.55
C ALA A 37 7.58 -47.56 26.52
N ARG A 38 6.39 -48.17 26.39
CA ARG A 38 5.31 -47.65 25.54
C ARG A 38 4.78 -46.31 26.06
N ARG A 39 4.62 -46.14 27.38
CA ARG A 39 4.21 -44.86 28.00
C ARG A 39 5.26 -43.77 27.79
N ALA A 40 6.55 -44.08 27.94
CA ALA A 40 7.63 -43.13 27.69
C ALA A 40 7.71 -42.73 26.21
N ALA A 41 7.53 -43.69 25.28
CA ALA A 41 7.46 -43.41 23.85
C ALA A 41 6.24 -42.53 23.51
N LEU A 42 5.08 -42.77 24.13
CA LEU A 42 3.88 -41.96 23.96
C LEU A 42 4.08 -40.54 24.51
N ALA A 43 4.70 -40.38 25.68
CA ALA A 43 5.01 -39.07 26.25
C ALA A 43 5.98 -38.28 25.36
N GLY A 44 6.96 -38.95 24.75
CA GLY A 44 7.88 -38.35 23.78
C GLY A 44 7.20 -37.89 22.49
N SER A 45 6.23 -38.66 21.99
CA SER A 45 5.42 -38.25 20.82
C SER A 45 4.41 -37.16 21.17
N GLU A 46 3.82 -37.16 22.37
CA GLU A 46 2.98 -36.06 22.87
C GLU A 46 3.75 -34.74 22.94
N GLY A 47 5.00 -34.75 23.39
CA GLY A 47 5.89 -33.58 23.35
C GLY A 47 6.15 -33.06 21.93
N LYS A 48 6.41 -33.96 20.97
CA LYS A 48 6.58 -33.60 19.55
C LYS A 48 5.30 -33.03 18.93
N VAL A 49 4.14 -33.59 19.28
CA VAL A 49 2.83 -33.08 18.86
C VAL A 49 2.56 -31.71 19.47
N GLY A 50 2.94 -31.49 20.73
CA GLY A 50 2.89 -30.18 21.39
C GLY A 50 3.75 -29.13 20.67
N ALA A 51 4.99 -29.46 20.35
CA ALA A 51 5.89 -28.59 19.60
C ALA A 51 5.39 -28.28 18.18
N ALA A 52 4.85 -29.29 17.48
CA ALA A 52 4.23 -29.12 16.17
C ALA A 52 3.00 -28.19 16.26
N LYS A 53 2.12 -28.38 17.25
CA LYS A 53 0.97 -27.50 17.49
C LYS A 53 1.40 -26.06 17.79
N ALA A 54 2.45 -25.85 18.57
CA ALA A 54 3.00 -24.52 18.85
C ALA A 54 3.56 -23.85 17.58
N THR A 55 4.24 -24.62 16.73
CA THR A 55 4.77 -24.13 15.44
C THR A 55 3.64 -23.75 14.49
N VAL A 56 2.59 -24.59 14.40
CA VAL A 56 1.38 -24.30 13.61
C VAL A 56 0.65 -23.06 14.15
N ALA A 57 0.55 -22.90 15.47
CA ALA A 57 -0.06 -21.72 16.07
C ALA A 57 0.72 -20.44 15.74
N LYS A 58 2.06 -20.49 15.80
CA LYS A 58 2.94 -19.37 15.44
C LYS A 58 2.85 -19.02 13.95
N ALA A 59 2.81 -20.03 13.08
CA ALA A 59 2.61 -19.84 11.63
C ALA A 59 1.22 -19.24 11.33
N LYS A 60 0.18 -19.66 12.04
CA LYS A 60 -1.19 -19.13 11.89
C LYS A 60 -1.29 -17.68 12.38
N ALA A 61 -0.59 -17.32 13.46
CA ALA A 61 -0.51 -15.93 13.92
C ALA A 61 0.23 -15.04 12.90
N ALA A 62 1.34 -15.52 12.34
CA ALA A 62 2.09 -14.80 11.30
C ALA A 62 1.30 -14.65 9.98
N ALA A 63 0.51 -15.66 9.60
CA ALA A 63 -0.41 -15.57 8.47
C ALA A 63 -1.47 -14.49 8.70
N LYS A 64 -2.06 -14.46 9.90
CA LYS A 64 -3.05 -13.43 10.28
C LYS A 64 -2.49 -12.00 10.19
N THR A 65 -1.24 -11.79 10.62
CA THR A 65 -0.58 -10.49 10.46
C THR A 65 -0.26 -10.13 8.99
N SER A 66 -0.09 -11.12 8.12
CA SER A 66 0.09 -10.90 6.68
C SER A 66 -1.22 -10.49 6.03
N ASP A 67 -2.33 -11.12 6.43
CA ASP A 67 -3.68 -10.74 5.99
C ASP A 67 -4.03 -9.32 6.44
N ASP A 68 -3.70 -8.95 7.68
CA ASP A 68 -3.89 -7.58 8.19
C ASP A 68 -3.07 -6.55 7.40
N ARG A 69 -1.81 -6.89 7.06
CA ARG A 69 -0.95 -6.06 6.19
C ARG A 69 -1.52 -5.91 4.78
N LEU A 70 -2.05 -6.99 4.21
CA LEU A 70 -2.65 -6.97 2.89
C LEU A 70 -3.91 -6.09 2.89
N ALA A 71 -4.78 -6.26 3.88
CA ALA A 71 -5.97 -5.43 4.06
C ALA A 71 -5.63 -3.94 4.23
N GLN A 72 -4.56 -3.63 4.97
CA GLN A 72 -4.08 -2.26 5.14
C GLN A 72 -3.50 -1.68 3.83
N LEU A 73 -2.80 -2.49 3.05
CA LEU A 73 -2.28 -2.10 1.73
C LEU A 73 -3.42 -1.84 0.74
N GLU A 74 -4.43 -2.72 0.71
CA GLU A 74 -5.65 -2.55 -0.10
C GLU A 74 -6.42 -1.28 0.28
N GLN A 75 -6.55 -0.99 1.58
CA GLN A 75 -7.20 0.23 2.06
C GLN A 75 -6.41 1.48 1.65
N ASN A 76 -5.08 1.45 1.74
CA ASN A 76 -4.23 2.57 1.31
C ASN A 76 -4.33 2.79 -0.21
N TYR A 77 -4.26 1.74 -1.02
CA TYR A 77 -4.44 1.84 -2.47
C TYR A 77 -5.82 2.39 -2.85
N ALA A 78 -6.88 1.94 -2.16
CA ALA A 78 -8.22 2.46 -2.40
C ALA A 78 -8.34 3.96 -2.08
N ALA A 79 -7.70 4.41 -0.98
CA ALA A 79 -7.64 5.83 -0.63
C ALA A 79 -6.84 6.64 -1.67
N GLU A 80 -5.71 6.12 -2.14
CA GLU A 80 -4.85 6.78 -3.12
C GLU A 80 -5.52 6.89 -4.49
N ILE A 81 -6.23 5.85 -4.95
CA ILE A 81 -7.04 5.90 -6.17
C ILE A 81 -8.15 6.97 -6.05
N LYS A 82 -8.78 7.07 -4.88
CA LYS A 82 -9.82 8.08 -4.64
C LYS A 82 -9.24 9.50 -4.71
N SER A 83 -8.12 9.77 -4.02
CA SER A 83 -7.45 11.06 -4.04
C SER A 83 -6.98 11.43 -5.46
N LEU A 84 -6.44 10.47 -6.22
CA LEU A 84 -6.03 10.67 -7.61
C LEU A 84 -7.21 11.05 -8.52
N ASN A 85 -8.34 10.36 -8.39
CA ASN A 85 -9.55 10.66 -9.17
C ASN A 85 -10.09 12.06 -8.85
N GLU A 86 -10.10 12.46 -7.57
CA GLU A 86 -10.51 13.80 -7.14
C GLU A 86 -9.57 14.89 -7.70
N ALA A 87 -8.25 14.65 -7.66
CA ALA A 87 -7.26 15.56 -8.25
C ALA A 87 -7.42 15.68 -9.77
N GLN A 88 -7.67 14.58 -10.48
CA GLN A 88 -7.93 14.58 -11.92
C GLN A 88 -9.21 15.33 -12.28
N ALA A 89 -10.28 15.15 -11.50
CA ALA A 89 -11.54 15.88 -11.69
C ALA A 89 -11.35 17.39 -11.50
N ASN A 90 -10.65 17.79 -10.44
CA ASN A 90 -10.33 19.20 -10.18
C ASN A 90 -9.47 19.82 -11.27
N SER A 91 -8.43 19.12 -11.74
CA SER A 91 -7.59 19.57 -12.86
C SER A 91 -8.41 19.76 -14.14
N THR A 92 -9.29 18.81 -14.45
CA THR A 92 -10.17 18.90 -15.62
C THR A 92 -11.14 20.09 -15.53
N ALA A 93 -11.71 20.33 -14.35
CA ALA A 93 -12.58 21.48 -14.11
C ALA A 93 -11.83 22.81 -14.28
N ALA A 94 -10.60 22.89 -13.75
CA ALA A 94 -9.74 24.07 -13.89
C ALA A 94 -9.39 24.35 -15.36
N ILE A 95 -9.02 23.32 -16.14
CA ILE A 95 -8.73 23.46 -17.58
C ILE A 95 -9.96 23.97 -18.33
N LYS A 96 -11.15 23.43 -18.06
CA LYS A 96 -12.40 23.91 -18.68
C LYS A 96 -12.68 25.38 -18.35
N ALA A 97 -12.52 25.79 -17.10
CA ALA A 97 -12.72 27.17 -16.68
C ALA A 97 -11.73 28.13 -17.36
N LEU A 98 -10.46 27.73 -17.50
CA LEU A 98 -9.44 28.52 -18.20
C LEU A 98 -9.77 28.68 -19.70
N ASN A 99 -10.21 27.62 -20.37
CA ASN A 99 -10.61 27.68 -21.77
C ASN A 99 -11.83 28.60 -21.96
N ALA A 100 -12.87 28.47 -21.13
CA ALA A 100 -14.04 29.33 -21.20
C ALA A 100 -13.69 30.82 -21.01
N ARG A 101 -12.79 31.12 -20.07
CA ARG A 101 -12.31 32.48 -19.82
C ARG A 101 -11.50 33.02 -21.01
N ALA A 102 -10.71 32.19 -21.68
CA ALA A 102 -10.00 32.57 -22.90
C ALA A 102 -10.95 32.90 -24.06
N ASP A 103 -12.01 32.10 -24.23
CA ASP A 103 -13.02 32.32 -25.27
C ASP A 103 -13.83 33.61 -25.04
N GLU A 104 -14.23 33.90 -23.79
CA GLU A 104 -14.93 35.14 -23.44
C GLU A 104 -14.07 36.37 -23.70
N LEU A 105 -12.79 36.30 -23.35
CA LEU A 105 -11.82 37.38 -23.57
C LEU A 105 -11.63 37.69 -25.06
N ALA A 106 -11.49 36.64 -25.89
CA ALA A 106 -11.39 36.77 -27.33
C ALA A 106 -12.67 37.37 -27.93
N ARG A 107 -13.84 36.96 -27.42
CA ARG A 107 -15.14 37.51 -27.86
C ARG A 107 -15.28 38.98 -27.48
N ALA A 108 -14.94 39.38 -26.25
CA ALA A 108 -15.01 40.76 -25.79
C ALA A 108 -14.10 41.70 -26.60
N ALA A 109 -12.86 41.27 -26.86
CA ALA A 109 -11.89 42.02 -27.67
C ALA A 109 -12.39 42.27 -29.10
N ASN A 110 -12.92 41.23 -29.74
CA ASN A 110 -13.41 41.32 -31.12
C ASN A 110 -14.67 42.19 -31.23
N THR A 111 -15.61 42.05 -30.29
CA THR A 111 -16.85 42.83 -30.28
C THR A 111 -16.56 44.33 -30.09
N SER A 112 -15.68 44.69 -29.17
CA SER A 112 -15.31 46.09 -28.93
C SER A 112 -14.65 46.73 -30.16
N THR A 113 -13.72 46.02 -30.80
CA THR A 113 -13.04 46.49 -32.02
C THR A 113 -14.01 46.63 -33.19
N ALA A 114 -14.93 45.68 -33.36
CA ALA A 114 -15.94 45.71 -34.42
C ALA A 114 -16.90 46.89 -34.24
N ALA A 115 -17.35 47.16 -33.01
CA ALA A 115 -18.22 48.29 -32.70
C ALA A 115 -17.54 49.63 -33.03
N ALA A 116 -16.28 49.82 -32.61
CA ALA A 116 -15.51 51.03 -32.89
C ALA A 116 -15.32 51.27 -34.40
N LYS A 117 -15.04 50.21 -35.17
CA LYS A 117 -14.94 50.28 -36.64
C LYS A 117 -16.27 50.65 -37.29
N ALA A 118 -17.39 50.08 -36.81
CA ALA A 118 -18.71 50.36 -37.37
C ALA A 118 -19.15 51.81 -37.12
N GLU A 119 -18.89 52.35 -35.92
CA GLU A 119 -19.20 53.74 -35.58
C GLU A 119 -18.37 54.72 -36.42
N ALA A 120 -17.06 54.49 -36.54
CA ALA A 120 -16.17 55.30 -37.37
C ALA A 120 -16.57 55.27 -38.86
N ALA A 121 -16.92 54.10 -39.38
CA ALA A 121 -17.37 53.95 -40.77
C ALA A 121 -18.68 54.71 -41.03
N LYS A 122 -19.62 54.69 -40.08
CA LYS A 122 -20.90 55.39 -40.21
C LYS A 122 -20.73 56.91 -40.20
N GLY A 123 -19.98 57.45 -39.23
CA GLY A 123 -19.72 58.89 -39.14
C GLY A 123 -19.01 59.44 -40.39
N LEU A 124 -18.06 58.68 -40.92
CA LEU A 124 -17.33 59.05 -42.13
C LEU A 124 -18.21 58.99 -43.39
N ALA A 125 -19.10 58.00 -43.49
CA ALA A 125 -20.05 57.89 -44.61
C ALA A 125 -21.06 59.05 -44.62
N ASP A 126 -21.58 59.44 -43.45
CA ASP A 126 -22.53 60.55 -43.31
C ASP A 126 -21.86 61.88 -43.71
N LEU A 127 -20.61 62.12 -43.28
CA LEU A 127 -19.84 63.31 -43.67
C LEU A 127 -19.47 63.33 -45.16
N GLN A 128 -19.08 62.18 -45.73
CA GLN A 128 -18.80 62.09 -47.17
C GLN A 128 -20.04 62.38 -48.02
N LYS A 129 -21.21 61.89 -47.59
CA LYS A 129 -22.47 62.20 -48.28
C LYS A 129 -22.76 63.70 -48.24
N ALA A 130 -22.62 64.33 -47.08
CA ALA A 130 -22.81 65.78 -46.94
C ALA A 130 -21.79 66.59 -47.77
N LEU A 131 -20.54 66.12 -47.86
CA LEU A 131 -19.50 66.71 -48.70
C LEU A 131 -19.89 66.70 -50.18
N GLU A 132 -20.35 65.55 -50.70
CA GLU A 132 -20.77 65.41 -52.10
C GLU A 132 -21.99 66.29 -52.42
N GLU A 133 -22.95 66.39 -51.49
CA GLU A 133 -24.09 67.32 -51.62
C GLU A 133 -23.62 68.78 -51.71
N GLN A 134 -22.67 69.21 -50.86
CA GLN A 134 -22.12 70.56 -50.93
C GLN A 134 -21.31 70.82 -52.20
N LYS A 135 -20.55 69.83 -52.69
CA LYS A 135 -19.81 69.93 -53.96
C LYS A 135 -20.77 70.07 -55.15
N ALA A 136 -21.87 69.33 -55.15
CA ALA A 136 -22.90 69.45 -56.18
C ALA A 136 -23.57 70.83 -56.17
N GLU A 137 -23.81 71.41 -54.99
CA GLU A 137 -24.38 72.75 -54.86
C GLU A 137 -23.42 73.86 -55.30
N ALA A 138 -22.13 73.73 -54.95
CA ALA A 138 -21.07 74.61 -55.46
C ALA A 138 -20.95 74.54 -57.00
N ALA A 139 -21.13 73.35 -57.61
CA ALA A 139 -21.14 73.21 -59.06
C ALA A 139 -22.32 73.94 -59.72
N LYS A 140 -23.54 73.82 -59.16
CA LYS A 140 -24.71 74.58 -59.61
C LYS A 140 -24.51 76.09 -59.49
N ALA A 141 -23.90 76.56 -58.40
CA ALA A 141 -23.57 77.98 -58.23
C ALA A 141 -22.55 78.48 -59.28
N LYS A 142 -21.56 77.66 -59.67
CA LYS A 142 -20.65 78.00 -60.77
C LYS A 142 -21.39 78.14 -62.10
N GLU A 143 -22.34 77.26 -62.40
CA GLU A 143 -23.15 77.34 -63.61
C GLU A 143 -24.03 78.59 -63.61
N ALA A 144 -24.64 78.93 -62.47
CA ALA A 144 -25.43 80.15 -62.29
C ALA A 144 -24.59 81.42 -62.48
N LEU A 145 -23.37 81.46 -61.93
CA LEU A 145 -22.42 82.54 -62.16
C LEU A 145 -22.10 82.71 -63.65
N ALA A 146 -21.84 81.61 -64.36
CA ALA A 146 -21.56 81.64 -65.79
C ALA A 146 -22.74 82.21 -66.59
N LYS A 147 -23.98 81.80 -66.26
CA LYS A 147 -25.22 82.35 -66.86
C LYS A 147 -25.39 83.83 -66.55
N ALA A 148 -25.15 84.27 -65.30
CA ALA A 148 -25.24 85.68 -64.92
C ALA A 148 -24.22 86.54 -65.68
N LYS A 149 -22.98 86.06 -65.85
CA LYS A 149 -21.95 86.75 -66.65
C LYS A 149 -22.36 86.86 -68.12
N ALA A 150 -22.93 85.81 -68.70
CA ALA A 150 -23.42 85.83 -70.08
C ALA A 150 -24.61 86.80 -70.26
N ALA A 151 -25.49 86.91 -69.26
CA ALA A 151 -26.60 87.87 -69.26
C ALA A 151 -26.09 89.32 -69.17
N ALA A 152 -25.14 89.60 -68.27
CA ALA A 152 -24.55 90.94 -68.13
C ALA A 152 -23.77 91.40 -69.38
N ALA A 153 -23.22 90.46 -70.16
CA ALA A 153 -22.59 90.77 -71.44
C ALA A 153 -23.60 91.16 -72.53
N LYS A 154 -24.86 90.72 -72.43
CA LYS A 154 -25.94 91.06 -73.38
C LYS A 154 -26.75 92.29 -72.95
N ASP A 155 -26.91 92.48 -71.65
CA ASP A 155 -27.67 93.57 -71.05
C ASP A 155 -26.81 94.26 -69.99
N SER A 156 -26.16 95.37 -70.39
CA SER A 156 -25.16 96.10 -69.59
C SER A 156 -25.76 96.94 -68.46
N SER A 157 -26.90 96.53 -67.91
CA SER A 157 -27.60 97.23 -66.84
C SER A 157 -26.91 97.07 -65.49
N ALA A 158 -27.08 98.05 -64.61
CA ALA A 158 -26.58 97.99 -63.23
C ALA A 158 -27.14 96.80 -62.44
N ALA A 159 -28.33 96.29 -62.81
CA ALA A 159 -28.93 95.11 -62.22
C ALA A 159 -28.16 93.83 -62.59
N ALA A 160 -27.73 93.69 -63.85
CA ALA A 160 -26.94 92.55 -64.28
C ALA A 160 -25.56 92.50 -63.63
N ALA A 161 -24.92 93.67 -63.44
CA ALA A 161 -23.66 93.77 -62.70
C ALA A 161 -23.79 93.34 -61.23
N LYS A 162 -24.88 93.74 -60.55
CA LYS A 162 -25.18 93.29 -59.17
C LYS A 162 -25.44 91.78 -59.08
N ALA A 163 -26.10 91.19 -60.08
CA ALA A 163 -26.35 89.74 -60.11
C ALA A 163 -25.05 88.93 -60.21
N VAL A 164 -24.08 89.38 -61.03
CA VAL A 164 -22.76 88.74 -61.13
C VAL A 164 -21.99 88.84 -59.82
N ALA A 165 -22.00 90.01 -59.17
CA ALA A 165 -21.34 90.20 -57.88
C ALA A 165 -21.90 89.25 -56.80
N LYS A 166 -23.23 89.18 -56.68
CA LYS A 166 -23.91 88.28 -55.74
C LYS A 166 -23.61 86.80 -56.02
N ALA A 167 -23.69 86.36 -57.28
CA ALA A 167 -23.38 84.98 -57.64
C ALA A 167 -21.91 84.61 -57.35
N ASN A 168 -20.98 85.58 -57.43
CA ASN A 168 -19.58 85.39 -57.05
C ASN A 168 -19.42 85.24 -55.53
N GLU A 169 -20.12 86.07 -54.75
CA GLU A 169 -20.14 85.96 -53.29
C GLU A 169 -20.73 84.61 -52.83
N ASP A 170 -21.85 84.20 -53.41
CA ASP A 170 -22.51 82.92 -53.12
C ASP A 170 -21.58 81.74 -53.45
N LEU A 171 -20.88 81.78 -54.59
CA LEU A 171 -19.91 80.76 -54.96
C LEU A 171 -18.73 80.70 -53.97
N LYS A 172 -18.20 81.85 -53.57
CA LYS A 172 -17.08 81.93 -52.64
C LYS A 172 -17.49 81.41 -51.25
N ALA A 173 -18.71 81.72 -50.81
CA ALA A 173 -19.28 81.18 -49.58
C ALA A 173 -19.45 79.65 -49.63
N LEU A 174 -19.91 79.10 -50.76
CA LEU A 174 -20.02 77.65 -50.96
C LEU A 174 -18.65 76.96 -51.01
N GLN A 175 -17.66 77.57 -51.65
CA GLN A 175 -16.28 77.03 -51.67
C GLN A 175 -15.68 76.95 -50.27
N SER A 176 -15.88 77.99 -49.44
CA SER A 176 -15.46 77.95 -48.03
C SER A 176 -16.13 76.80 -47.26
N LYS A 177 -17.43 76.58 -47.48
CA LYS A 177 -18.16 75.47 -46.84
C LYS A 177 -17.61 74.10 -47.26
N VAL A 178 -17.28 73.92 -48.53
CA VAL A 178 -16.67 72.67 -49.03
C VAL A 178 -15.30 72.44 -48.38
N GLU A 179 -14.44 73.46 -48.28
CA GLU A 179 -13.13 73.34 -47.61
C GLU A 179 -13.28 72.97 -46.12
N ASP A 180 -14.25 73.57 -45.42
CA ASP A 180 -14.53 73.27 -44.02
C ASP A 180 -15.08 71.84 -43.85
N ALA A 181 -15.92 71.38 -44.78
CA ALA A 181 -16.44 70.01 -44.78
C ALA A 181 -15.35 68.98 -45.11
N GLU A 182 -14.39 69.29 -46.00
CA GLU A 182 -13.22 68.44 -46.27
C GLU A 182 -12.34 68.30 -45.03
N LYS A 183 -12.10 69.40 -44.31
CA LYS A 183 -11.38 69.38 -43.02
C LYS A 183 -12.14 68.57 -41.97
N ALA A 184 -13.46 68.71 -41.88
CA ALA A 184 -14.30 67.95 -40.96
C ALA A 184 -14.23 66.44 -41.25
N ALA A 185 -14.30 66.04 -42.53
CA ALA A 185 -14.17 64.63 -42.93
C ALA A 185 -12.77 64.06 -42.60
N ALA A 186 -11.71 64.84 -42.82
CA ALA A 186 -10.35 64.44 -42.45
C ALA A 186 -10.17 64.30 -40.93
N ALA A 187 -10.74 65.23 -40.16
CA ALA A 187 -10.72 65.18 -38.69
C ALA A 187 -11.50 63.97 -38.15
N GLU A 188 -12.69 63.68 -38.69
CA GLU A 188 -13.47 62.51 -38.29
C GLU A 188 -12.74 61.20 -38.63
N LYS A 189 -12.07 61.15 -39.79
CA LYS A 189 -11.24 59.99 -40.15
C LYS A 189 -10.14 59.75 -39.11
N ALA A 190 -9.41 60.79 -38.75
CA ALA A 190 -8.35 60.70 -37.74
C ALA A 190 -8.90 60.32 -36.36
N ALA A 191 -10.05 60.88 -35.96
CA ALA A 191 -10.72 60.54 -34.71
C ALA A 191 -11.20 59.07 -34.68
N GLY A 192 -11.74 58.57 -35.80
CA GLY A 192 -12.14 57.18 -35.96
C GLY A 192 -10.95 56.21 -35.87
N GLU A 193 -9.83 56.53 -36.52
CA GLU A 193 -8.59 55.76 -36.42
C GLU A 193 -8.06 55.72 -34.98
N ALA A 194 -8.11 56.86 -34.26
CA ALA A 194 -7.73 56.93 -32.86
C ALA A 194 -8.63 56.08 -31.95
N LYS A 195 -9.97 56.14 -32.13
CA LYS A 195 -10.93 55.30 -31.39
C LYS A 195 -10.67 53.81 -31.61
N VAL A 196 -10.35 53.39 -32.83
CA VAL A 196 -10.01 51.99 -33.14
C VAL A 196 -8.70 51.57 -32.48
N ALA A 197 -7.67 52.42 -32.52
CA ALA A 197 -6.40 52.15 -31.85
C ALA A 197 -6.56 52.04 -30.33
N GLU A 198 -7.38 52.88 -29.72
CA GLU A 198 -7.70 52.82 -28.29
C GLU A 198 -8.48 51.56 -27.92
N ALA A 199 -9.46 51.15 -28.73
CA ALA A 199 -10.18 49.90 -28.56
C ALA A 199 -9.24 48.68 -28.62
N ILE A 200 -8.29 48.66 -29.56
CA ILE A 200 -7.26 47.62 -29.65
C ILE A 200 -6.39 47.59 -28.40
N LYS A 201 -5.88 48.75 -27.95
CA LYS A 201 -5.06 48.84 -26.75
C LYS A 201 -5.80 48.37 -25.49
N ASN A 202 -7.08 48.72 -25.35
CA ASN A 202 -7.91 48.26 -24.25
C ASN A 202 -8.14 46.74 -24.30
N ALA A 203 -8.34 46.19 -25.50
CA ALA A 203 -8.42 44.74 -25.69
C ALA A 203 -7.11 44.03 -25.32
N GLU A 204 -5.95 44.54 -25.76
CA GLU A 204 -4.64 44.01 -25.39
C GLU A 204 -4.41 44.03 -23.88
N LYS A 205 -4.77 45.14 -23.22
CA LYS A 205 -4.66 45.27 -21.76
C LYS A 205 -5.58 44.27 -21.04
N ALA A 206 -6.83 44.15 -21.46
CA ALA A 206 -7.76 43.16 -20.89
C ALA A 206 -7.22 41.73 -21.04
N VAL A 207 -6.58 41.45 -22.18
CA VAL A 207 -5.92 40.16 -22.41
C VAL A 207 -4.74 39.93 -21.46
N ALA A 208 -3.91 40.94 -21.25
CA ALA A 208 -2.79 40.86 -20.31
C ALA A 208 -3.26 40.67 -18.85
N ASP A 209 -4.25 41.45 -18.42
CA ASP A 209 -4.82 41.37 -17.07
C ASP A 209 -5.43 39.98 -16.81
N ALA A 210 -6.17 39.43 -17.77
CA ALA A 210 -6.73 38.09 -17.65
C ALA A 210 -5.66 36.98 -17.62
N LYS A 211 -4.57 37.12 -18.39
CA LYS A 211 -3.43 36.19 -18.30
C LYS A 211 -2.76 36.24 -16.93
N ALA A 212 -2.57 37.43 -16.37
CA ALA A 212 -1.99 37.60 -15.04
C ALA A 212 -2.89 36.95 -13.96
N GLU A 213 -4.20 37.17 -14.03
CA GLU A 213 -5.15 36.58 -13.09
C GLU A 213 -5.24 35.05 -13.21
N ALA A 214 -5.16 34.53 -14.44
CA ALA A 214 -5.07 33.09 -14.69
C ALA A 214 -3.78 32.48 -14.10
N ALA A 215 -2.63 33.14 -14.30
CA ALA A 215 -1.36 32.71 -13.74
C ALA A 215 -1.38 32.69 -12.20
N LYS A 216 -2.00 33.71 -11.58
CA LYS A 216 -2.18 33.78 -10.13
C LYS A 216 -3.07 32.64 -9.62
N SER A 217 -4.21 32.40 -10.28
CA SER A 217 -5.11 31.31 -9.94
C SER A 217 -4.43 29.93 -10.04
N LEU A 218 -3.60 29.72 -11.06
CA LEU A 218 -2.79 28.51 -11.22
C LEU A 218 -1.75 28.35 -10.10
N ALA A 219 -1.09 29.43 -9.70
CA ALA A 219 -0.12 29.41 -8.60
C ALA A 219 -0.78 29.06 -7.26
N ASP A 220 -1.95 29.65 -6.97
CA ASP A 220 -2.71 29.37 -5.74
C ASP A 220 -3.22 27.92 -5.70
N ALA A 221 -3.70 27.41 -6.84
CA ALA A 221 -4.10 26.01 -6.98
C ALA A 221 -2.91 25.05 -6.76
N ASN A 222 -1.75 25.33 -7.37
CA ASN A 222 -0.54 24.53 -7.20
C ASN A 222 -0.08 24.53 -5.73
N LYS A 223 -0.07 25.69 -5.07
CA LYS A 223 0.30 25.79 -3.66
C LYS A 223 -0.63 24.98 -2.75
N THR A 224 -1.92 24.97 -3.06
CA THR A 224 -2.90 24.16 -2.33
C THR A 224 -2.66 22.67 -2.54
N ALA A 225 -2.41 22.25 -3.78
CA ALA A 225 -2.11 20.86 -4.12
C ALA A 225 -0.81 20.38 -3.46
N GLU A 226 0.26 21.18 -3.50
CA GLU A 226 1.53 20.88 -2.83
C GLU A 226 1.36 20.70 -1.31
N LYS A 227 0.55 21.57 -0.69
CA LYS A 227 0.26 21.45 0.75
C LYS A 227 -0.49 20.16 1.08
N SER A 228 -1.55 19.84 0.33
CA SER A 228 -2.31 18.59 0.54
C SER A 228 -1.41 17.35 0.37
N LEU A 229 -0.55 17.35 -0.65
CA LEU A 229 0.40 16.24 -0.87
C LEU A 229 1.43 16.13 0.25
N ALA A 230 1.89 17.26 0.82
CA ALA A 230 2.79 17.25 1.97
C ALA A 230 2.11 16.69 3.22
N ASP A 231 0.87 17.12 3.49
CA ASP A 231 0.08 16.63 4.63
C ASP A 231 -0.21 15.12 4.50
N GLU A 232 -0.57 14.63 3.31
CA GLU A 232 -0.75 13.21 3.03
C GLU A 232 0.54 12.40 3.21
N ARG A 233 1.69 12.94 2.75
CA ARG A 233 3.00 12.29 2.96
C ARG A 233 3.37 12.15 4.42
N LEU A 234 3.16 13.21 5.22
CA LEU A 234 3.40 13.17 6.66
C LEU A 234 2.50 12.14 7.36
N ALA A 235 1.23 12.06 6.97
CA ALA A 235 0.30 11.06 7.50
C ALA A 235 0.71 9.63 7.14
N ALA A 236 1.18 9.40 5.90
CA ALA A 236 1.68 8.10 5.46
C ALA A 236 2.98 7.71 6.19
N GLU A 237 3.91 8.65 6.37
CA GLU A 237 5.16 8.43 7.07
C GLU A 237 4.93 8.09 8.56
N ALA A 238 3.99 8.77 9.22
CA ALA A 238 3.60 8.45 10.58
C ALA A 238 3.04 7.02 10.71
N LYS A 239 2.17 6.60 9.78
CA LYS A 239 1.63 5.23 9.74
C LYS A 239 2.73 4.19 9.50
N LEU A 240 3.69 4.47 8.62
CA LEU A 240 4.83 3.58 8.37
C LEU A 240 5.73 3.44 9.61
N ALA A 241 5.98 4.54 10.32
CA ALA A 241 6.75 4.51 11.57
C ALA A 241 6.06 3.66 12.65
N GLU A 242 4.74 3.79 12.79
CA GLU A 242 3.95 2.98 13.73
C GLU A 242 3.95 1.48 13.37
N ALA A 243 3.79 1.17 12.08
CA ALA A 243 3.86 -0.20 11.58
C ALA A 243 5.25 -0.82 11.83
N ASN A 244 6.33 -0.06 11.63
CA ASN A 244 7.70 -0.52 11.91
C ASN A 244 7.92 -0.76 13.40
N LYS A 245 7.42 0.12 14.26
CA LYS A 245 7.50 -0.07 15.72
C LYS A 245 6.79 -1.35 16.16
N THR A 246 5.62 -1.62 15.61
CA THR A 246 4.85 -2.85 15.88
C THR A 246 5.62 -4.10 15.41
N LEU A 247 6.25 -4.04 14.24
CA LEU A 247 7.05 -5.15 13.71
C LEU A 247 8.27 -5.45 14.61
N GLU A 248 8.98 -4.43 15.06
CA GLU A 248 10.14 -4.62 15.94
C GLU A 248 9.73 -5.19 17.31
N ALA A 249 8.60 -4.74 17.87
CA ALA A 249 8.04 -5.32 19.08
C ALA A 249 7.70 -6.82 18.90
N ALA A 250 7.05 -7.18 17.79
CA ALA A 250 6.73 -8.58 17.48
C ALA A 250 7.97 -9.45 17.28
N LYS A 251 9.05 -8.91 16.68
CA LYS A 251 10.33 -9.61 16.57
C LYS A 251 10.96 -9.88 17.93
N ALA A 252 10.98 -8.87 18.81
CA ALA A 252 11.54 -9.00 20.16
C ALA A 252 10.77 -10.07 20.97
N GLU A 253 9.44 -10.07 20.91
CA GLU A 253 8.60 -11.05 21.59
C GLU A 253 8.84 -12.47 21.04
N SER A 254 8.93 -12.61 19.71
CA SER A 254 9.23 -13.89 19.05
C SER A 254 10.60 -14.43 19.43
N ALA A 255 11.61 -13.57 19.57
CA ALA A 255 12.96 -13.95 19.99
C ALA A 255 12.98 -14.42 21.45
N LYS A 256 12.28 -13.70 22.34
CA LYS A 256 12.14 -14.11 23.74
C LYS A 256 11.46 -15.47 23.86
N ALA A 257 10.36 -15.69 23.14
CA ALA A 257 9.66 -16.97 23.14
C ALA A 257 10.54 -18.13 22.64
N LEU A 258 11.42 -17.88 21.66
CA LEU A 258 12.37 -18.88 21.17
C LEU A 258 13.43 -19.23 22.23
N ALA A 259 13.95 -18.21 22.94
CA ALA A 259 14.92 -18.42 24.02
C ALA A 259 14.31 -19.21 25.19
N ASP A 260 13.10 -18.85 25.61
CA ASP A 260 12.37 -19.56 26.66
C ASP A 260 12.12 -21.03 26.27
N ALA A 261 11.72 -21.29 25.02
CA ALA A 261 11.54 -22.66 24.51
C ALA A 261 12.85 -23.47 24.49
N ASN A 262 13.95 -22.87 24.04
CA ASN A 262 15.26 -23.54 24.02
C ASN A 262 15.75 -23.91 25.42
N LYS A 263 15.48 -23.06 26.42
CA LYS A 263 15.80 -23.34 27.82
C LYS A 263 15.02 -24.55 28.33
N VAL A 264 13.71 -24.60 28.09
CA VAL A 264 12.87 -25.75 28.48
C VAL A 264 13.36 -27.05 27.85
N LEU A 265 13.76 -27.02 26.57
CA LEU A 265 14.35 -28.17 25.88
C LEU A 265 15.68 -28.62 26.50
N ALA A 266 16.53 -27.69 26.92
CA ALA A 266 17.79 -28.00 27.59
C ALA A 266 17.55 -28.64 28.98
N ASP A 267 16.64 -28.06 29.77
CA ASP A 267 16.28 -28.58 31.09
C ASP A 267 15.68 -29.99 30.98
N ALA A 268 14.79 -30.23 30.02
CA ALA A 268 14.20 -31.53 29.76
C ALA A 268 15.26 -32.58 29.32
N LYS A 269 16.25 -32.16 28.54
CA LYS A 269 17.36 -33.04 28.13
C LYS A 269 18.23 -33.42 29.33
N ALA A 270 18.55 -32.46 30.20
CA ALA A 270 19.33 -32.72 31.41
C ALA A 270 18.61 -33.69 32.36
N ASP A 271 17.30 -33.52 32.57
CA ASP A 271 16.48 -34.44 33.39
C ASP A 271 16.43 -35.85 32.79
N ALA A 272 16.29 -35.97 31.46
CA ALA A 272 16.31 -37.25 30.77
C ALA A 272 17.67 -37.96 30.92
N ASP A 273 18.77 -37.23 30.72
CA ASP A 273 20.12 -37.78 30.84
C ASP A 273 20.40 -38.25 32.29
N ALA A 274 19.92 -37.50 33.31
CA ALA A 274 20.01 -37.90 34.71
C ALA A 274 19.24 -39.20 35.02
N LYS A 275 18.02 -39.33 34.51
CA LYS A 275 17.20 -40.55 34.68
C LYS A 275 17.82 -41.77 34.01
N VAL A 276 18.41 -41.60 32.82
CA VAL A 276 19.12 -42.69 32.14
C VAL A 276 20.35 -43.12 32.94
N ALA A 277 21.11 -42.17 33.51
CA ALA A 277 22.25 -42.50 34.37
C ALA A 277 21.82 -43.27 35.62
N GLU A 278 20.73 -42.87 36.27
CA GLU A 278 20.18 -43.56 37.44
C GLU A 278 19.69 -44.98 37.10
N ALA A 279 18.94 -45.12 36.00
CA ALA A 279 18.47 -46.42 35.53
C ALA A 279 19.64 -47.38 35.24
N ASN A 280 20.72 -46.88 34.63
CA ASN A 280 21.93 -47.67 34.37
C ASN A 280 22.61 -48.11 35.67
N LYS A 281 22.64 -47.25 36.70
CA LYS A 281 23.17 -47.60 38.03
C LYS A 281 22.35 -48.70 38.70
N VAL A 282 21.01 -48.59 38.63
CA VAL A 282 20.09 -49.62 39.17
C VAL A 282 20.27 -50.94 38.42
N ALA A 283 20.38 -50.90 37.09
CA ALA A 283 20.60 -52.10 36.28
C ALA A 283 21.93 -52.79 36.62
N ALA A 284 23.00 -52.03 36.81
CA ALA A 284 24.29 -52.56 37.24
C ALA A 284 24.22 -53.20 38.64
N ALA A 285 23.55 -52.55 39.60
CA ALA A 285 23.35 -53.10 40.94
C ALA A 285 22.49 -54.37 40.94
N ALA A 286 21.43 -54.41 40.12
CA ALA A 286 20.58 -55.59 39.95
C ALA A 286 21.37 -56.76 39.35
N LYS A 287 22.23 -56.50 38.36
CA LYS A 287 23.11 -57.53 37.77
C LYS A 287 24.09 -58.07 38.82
N ALA A 288 24.73 -57.20 39.60
CA ALA A 288 25.64 -57.61 40.67
C ALA A 288 24.95 -58.51 41.70
N LYS A 289 23.73 -58.16 42.14
CA LYS A 289 22.94 -59.01 43.05
C LYS A 289 22.54 -60.34 42.43
N ALA A 290 22.18 -60.35 41.15
CA ALA A 290 21.84 -61.59 40.45
C ALA A 290 23.06 -62.52 40.35
N ASP A 291 24.24 -61.98 40.08
CA ASP A 291 25.48 -62.76 40.04
C ASP A 291 25.85 -63.27 41.44
N GLU A 292 25.74 -62.45 42.49
CA GLU A 292 25.94 -62.88 43.89
C GLU A 292 25.01 -64.04 44.28
N LEU A 293 23.72 -63.95 43.92
CA LEU A 293 22.75 -65.00 44.21
C LEU A 293 23.09 -66.32 43.49
N LYS A 294 23.51 -66.27 42.22
CA LYS A 294 23.96 -67.46 41.47
C LYS A 294 25.13 -68.16 42.16
N TYR A 295 26.12 -67.40 42.64
CA TYR A 295 27.26 -67.98 43.35
C TYR A 295 26.87 -68.58 44.70
N SER A 296 25.97 -67.91 45.45
CA SER A 296 25.45 -68.44 46.72
C SER A 296 24.66 -69.73 46.51
N GLU A 297 23.82 -69.78 45.48
CA GLU A 297 23.03 -70.97 45.14
C GLU A 297 23.90 -72.12 44.66
N PHE A 298 24.91 -71.83 43.82
CA PHE A 298 25.89 -72.82 43.39
C PHE A 298 26.60 -73.44 44.60
N ASN A 299 27.10 -72.61 45.53
CA ASN A 299 27.78 -73.08 46.73
C ASN A 299 26.88 -73.97 47.60
N ALA A 300 25.62 -73.59 47.80
CA ALA A 300 24.67 -74.36 48.58
C ALA A 300 24.36 -75.73 47.93
N ARG A 301 24.05 -75.75 46.63
CA ARG A 301 23.76 -76.98 45.89
C ARG A 301 25.00 -77.87 45.75
N TYR A 302 26.18 -77.28 45.58
CA TYR A 302 27.46 -77.98 45.55
C TYR A 302 27.74 -78.71 46.87
N ALA A 303 27.56 -78.04 48.00
CA ALA A 303 27.76 -78.64 49.32
C ALA A 303 26.82 -79.85 49.55
N LEU A 304 25.59 -79.76 49.06
CA LEU A 304 24.60 -80.83 49.16
C LEU A 304 24.98 -82.03 48.28
N LEU A 305 25.41 -81.78 47.04
CA LEU A 305 25.92 -82.82 46.13
C LEU A 305 27.15 -83.51 46.70
N GLU A 306 28.07 -82.75 47.30
CA GLU A 306 29.27 -83.26 47.98
C GLU A 306 28.92 -84.13 49.19
N SER A 307 27.92 -83.74 49.98
CA SER A 307 27.42 -84.57 51.10
C SER A 307 26.86 -85.90 50.59
N LYS A 308 26.04 -85.89 49.53
CA LYS A 308 25.47 -87.10 48.93
C LYS A 308 26.54 -88.06 48.41
N ARG A 309 27.60 -87.51 47.79
CA ARG A 309 28.77 -88.30 47.36
C ARG A 309 29.46 -88.97 48.56
N ARG A 310 29.73 -88.20 49.63
CA ARG A 310 30.40 -88.71 50.84
C ARG A 310 29.59 -89.79 51.55
N THR A 311 28.27 -89.68 51.58
CA THR A 311 27.39 -90.71 52.15
C THR A 311 27.12 -91.88 51.19
N LYS A 312 27.77 -91.91 50.01
CA LYS A 312 27.61 -92.92 48.95
C LYS A 312 26.16 -93.08 48.46
N ALA A 313 25.38 -92.00 48.52
CA ALA A 313 24.00 -91.97 48.02
C ALA A 313 23.95 -91.80 46.49
N ILE A 314 25.05 -91.37 45.87
CA ILE A 314 25.29 -91.28 44.42
C ILE A 314 26.69 -91.80 44.11
N THR A 315 26.91 -92.22 42.88
CA THR A 315 28.22 -92.63 42.36
C THR A 315 29.09 -91.43 41.95
N ASP A 316 30.40 -91.64 41.75
CA ASP A 316 31.32 -90.59 41.31
C ASP A 316 31.03 -90.08 39.89
N GLU A 317 30.48 -90.93 39.02
CA GLU A 317 30.08 -90.58 37.66
C GLU A 317 28.82 -89.71 37.69
N GLU A 318 27.83 -90.06 38.51
CA GLU A 318 26.63 -89.26 38.74
C GLU A 318 26.96 -87.91 39.38
N TYR A 319 27.89 -87.86 40.35
CA TYR A 319 28.37 -86.61 40.95
C TYR A 319 28.98 -85.67 39.90
N LYS A 320 29.84 -86.17 39.01
CA LYS A 320 30.46 -85.36 37.95
C LYS A 320 29.44 -84.85 36.94
N ALA A 321 28.49 -85.70 36.56
CA ALA A 321 27.39 -85.33 35.66
C ALA A 321 26.52 -84.22 36.27
N SER A 322 26.03 -84.41 37.50
CA SER A 322 25.21 -83.42 38.20
C SER A 322 25.96 -82.13 38.51
N LEU A 323 27.27 -82.18 38.76
CA LEU A 323 28.08 -80.97 38.96
C LEU A 323 28.25 -80.17 37.66
N SER A 324 28.48 -80.86 36.54
CA SER A 324 28.56 -80.23 35.22
C SER A 324 27.23 -79.60 34.81
N GLU A 325 26.13 -80.27 35.12
CA GLU A 325 24.78 -79.79 34.87
C GLU A 325 24.47 -78.56 35.74
N LEU A 326 24.79 -78.61 37.03
CA LEU A 326 24.63 -77.48 37.95
C LEU A 326 25.41 -76.22 37.51
N ARG A 327 26.64 -76.37 37.01
CA ARG A 327 27.42 -75.24 36.45
C ARG A 327 26.74 -74.67 35.21
N LYS A 328 26.28 -75.54 34.31
CA LYS A 328 25.58 -75.13 33.08
C LYS A 328 24.24 -74.44 33.38
N GLU A 329 23.48 -74.93 34.35
CA GLU A 329 22.20 -74.37 34.79
C GLU A 329 22.35 -72.95 35.34
N LEU A 330 23.38 -72.72 36.17
CA LEU A 330 23.62 -71.41 36.78
C LEU A 330 24.47 -70.48 35.90
N GLY A 331 24.93 -70.97 34.74
CA GLY A 331 25.75 -70.22 33.79
C GLY A 331 27.13 -69.85 34.34
N LEU A 332 27.73 -70.78 35.10
CA LEU A 332 29.06 -70.69 35.72
C LEU A 332 30.12 -71.50 34.97
#